data_AF-A0A4R3H6C9-F1
#
_entry.id   AF-A0A4R3H6C9-F1
#
_cell.length_a   1.000
_cell.length_b   1.000
_cell.length_c   1.000
_cell.angle_alpha   90.00
_cell.angle_beta   90.00
_cell.angle_gamma   90.00
#
_symmetry.space_group_name_H-M   'P 1'
#
loop_
_entity.id
_entity.type
_entity.pdbx_description
1 polymer ?
#
loop_
_entity_poly.entity_id
_entity_poly.type
_entity_poly.pdbx_seq_one_letter_code
_entity_poly.pdbx_strand_id
1 'polypeptide(L)'
;MLVNYWWRDLPPEAGSPFEVLVHGLLAVRHLPGPQRDAWRAIFDHYWFEADGDPAAHLPEARKGVLGSLTPRVAQNLRVYLRNAFK
;
A
#
# COMPACT_ATOMS: atom_id res chain seq x y z
N MET A 1 19.44 -18.19 7.78
CA MET A 1 18.14 -17.63 7.33
C MET A 1 18.22 -17.38 5.84
N LEU A 2 17.26 -17.90 5.07
CA LEU A 2 17.10 -17.53 3.66
C LEU A 2 16.51 -16.12 3.61
N VAL A 3 17.34 -15.13 3.30
CA VAL A 3 16.88 -13.78 3.00
C VAL A 3 16.63 -13.73 1.49
N ASN A 4 15.37 -13.60 1.13
CA ASN A 4 14.95 -13.51 -0.26
C ASN A 4 15.27 -12.08 -0.75
N TYR A 5 16.23 -11.92 -1.67
CA TYR A 5 16.76 -10.60 -2.08
C TYR A 5 16.03 -9.96 -3.27
N TRP A 6 14.75 -10.30 -3.51
CA TRP A 6 14.12 -10.01 -4.80
C TRP A 6 13.53 -8.58 -4.91
N TRP A 7 13.55 -7.78 -3.83
CA TRP A 7 12.94 -6.44 -3.76
C TRP A 7 13.95 -5.28 -3.76
N ARG A 8 15.02 -5.34 -4.57
CA ARG A 8 16.14 -4.38 -4.54
C ARG A 8 15.84 -2.98 -5.08
N ASP A 9 14.72 -2.78 -5.79
CA ASP A 9 14.46 -1.54 -6.55
C ASP A 9 13.40 -0.64 -5.91
N LEU A 10 13.26 -0.70 -4.58
CA LEU A 10 12.34 0.17 -3.83
C LEU A 10 13.08 1.40 -3.26
N PRO A 11 12.40 2.56 -3.14
CA PRO A 11 12.94 3.69 -2.39
C PRO A 11 13.30 3.28 -0.95
N PRO A 12 14.36 3.86 -0.35
CA PRO A 12 14.75 3.58 1.04
C PRO A 12 13.62 3.77 2.06
N GLU A 13 12.65 4.62 1.74
CA GLU A 13 11.51 4.95 2.56
C GLU A 13 10.40 3.87 2.52
N ALA A 14 10.42 2.97 1.53
CA ALA A 14 9.38 1.96 1.34
C ALA A 14 9.40 0.87 2.42
N GLY A 15 8.24 0.26 2.67
CA GLY A 15 8.10 -0.92 3.51
C GLY A 15 8.37 -2.21 2.74
N SER A 16 8.35 -3.35 3.42
CA SER A 16 8.52 -4.65 2.75
C SER A 16 7.21 -5.10 2.10
N PRO A 17 7.19 -5.50 0.81
CA PRO A 17 6.00 -6.06 0.17
C PRO A 17 5.46 -7.31 0.90
N PHE A 18 6.34 -8.04 1.59
CA PHE A 18 5.95 -9.18 2.40
C PHE A 18 5.06 -8.77 3.59
N GLU A 19 5.29 -7.59 4.17
CA GLU A 19 4.43 -7.07 5.24
C GLU A 19 3.00 -6.86 4.72
N VAL A 20 2.83 -6.38 3.49
CA VAL A 20 1.51 -6.23 2.84
C VAL A 20 0.82 -7.59 2.70
N LEU A 21 1.54 -8.62 2.25
CA LEU A 21 0.99 -9.97 2.13
C LEU A 21 0.48 -10.50 3.48
N VAL A 22 1.31 -10.42 4.53
CA VAL A 22 0.94 -10.90 5.87
C VAL A 22 -0.30 -10.18 6.40
N HIS A 23 -0.38 -8.85 6.21
CA HIS A 23 -1.55 -8.07 6.62
C HIS A 23 -2.80 -8.41 5.79
N GLY A 24 -2.66 -8.62 4.47
CA GLY A 24 -3.77 -9.05 3.61
C GLY A 24 -4.30 -10.43 3.98
N LEU A 25 -3.42 -11.36 4.37
CA LEU A 25 -3.82 -12.66 4.90
C LEU A 25 -4.62 -12.53 6.20
N LEU A 26 -4.23 -11.62 7.08
CA LEU A 26 -4.96 -11.36 8.32
C LEU A 26 -6.33 -10.70 8.07
N ALA A 27 -6.38 -9.66 7.24
CA ALA A 27 -7.54 -8.77 7.16
C ALA A 27 -8.52 -9.09 6.01
N VAL A 28 -8.03 -9.59 4.87
CA VAL A 28 -8.82 -9.71 3.63
C VAL A 28 -9.12 -11.16 3.28
N ARG A 29 -8.18 -12.08 3.54
CA ARG A 29 -8.26 -13.48 3.06
C ARG A 29 -9.53 -14.23 3.50
N HIS A 30 -10.07 -13.89 4.67
CA HIS A 30 -11.21 -14.55 5.29
C HIS A 30 -12.56 -13.88 5.01
N LEU A 31 -12.59 -12.74 4.30
CA LEU A 31 -13.85 -12.09 3.92
C LEU A 31 -14.66 -12.97 2.95
N PRO A 32 -16.00 -12.84 2.90
CA PRO A 32 -16.83 -13.46 1.87
C PRO A 32 -16.36 -13.10 0.45
N GLY A 33 -16.62 -13.99 -0.51
CA GLY A 33 -16.20 -13.82 -1.92
C GLY A 33 -16.47 -12.42 -2.49
N PRO A 34 -17.72 -11.94 -2.46
CA PRO A 34 -18.06 -10.61 -2.99
C PRO A 34 -17.28 -9.45 -2.34
N GLN A 35 -16.98 -9.55 -1.05
CA GLN A 35 -16.22 -8.51 -0.35
C GLN A 35 -14.73 -8.56 -0.73
N ARG A 36 -14.16 -9.75 -0.92
CA ARG A 36 -12.79 -9.87 -1.44
C ARG A 36 -12.67 -9.32 -2.85
N ASP A 37 -13.68 -9.53 -3.69
CA ASP A 37 -13.69 -9.00 -5.06
C ASP A 37 -13.78 -7.47 -5.05
N ALA A 38 -14.56 -6.87 -4.14
CA ALA A 38 -14.57 -5.42 -3.94
C ALA A 38 -13.19 -4.88 -3.52
N TRP A 39 -12.52 -5.54 -2.57
CA TRP A 39 -11.16 -5.15 -2.16
C TRP A 39 -10.13 -5.35 -3.28
N ARG A 40 -10.28 -6.37 -4.12
CA ARG A 40 -9.44 -6.54 -5.31
C ARG A 40 -9.55 -5.32 -6.22
N ALA A 41 -10.76 -4.87 -6.54
CA ALA A 41 -10.97 -3.69 -7.37
C ALA A 41 -10.34 -2.42 -6.78
N ILE A 42 -10.41 -2.25 -5.44
CA ILE A 42 -9.74 -1.15 -4.74
C ILE A 42 -8.22 -1.24 -4.93
N PHE A 43 -7.63 -2.42 -4.78
CA PHE A 43 -6.19 -2.62 -4.98
C PHE A 43 -5.76 -2.42 -6.43
N ASP A 44 -6.56 -2.90 -7.39
CA ASP A 44 -6.33 -2.67 -8.82
C ASP A 44 -6.28 -1.17 -9.14
N HIS A 45 -7.17 -0.38 -8.55
CA HIS A 45 -7.21 1.06 -8.75
C HIS A 45 -6.05 1.81 -8.06
N TYR A 46 -5.75 1.50 -6.79
CA TYR A 46 -4.79 2.30 -6.00
C TYR A 46 -3.35 1.80 -5.97
N TRP A 47 -3.10 0.49 -6.18
CA TRP A 47 -1.75 -0.08 -6.14
C TRP A 47 -1.21 -0.37 -7.52
N PHE A 48 -2.07 -0.88 -8.40
CA PHE A 48 -1.68 -1.27 -9.75
C PHE A 48 -2.01 -0.21 -10.80
N GLU A 49 -2.71 0.86 -10.41
CA GLU A 49 -3.10 1.97 -11.28
C GLU A 49 -3.74 1.46 -12.58
N ALA A 50 -4.58 0.42 -12.47
CA ALA A 50 -5.11 -0.31 -13.62
C ALA A 50 -5.89 0.60 -14.60
N ASP A 51 -6.47 1.69 -14.08
CA ASP A 51 -7.21 2.70 -14.83
C ASP A 51 -6.45 4.06 -14.94
N GLY A 52 -5.14 4.06 -14.64
CA GLY A 52 -4.28 5.25 -14.58
C GLY A 52 -4.06 5.79 -13.16
N ASP A 53 -3.31 6.90 -13.04
CA ASP A 53 -3.01 7.54 -11.75
C ASP A 53 -4.32 8.01 -11.07
N PRO A 54 -4.72 7.41 -9.93
CA PRO A 54 -5.97 7.74 -9.24
C PRO A 54 -6.01 9.19 -8.73
N ALA A 55 -4.84 9.82 -8.55
CA ALA A 55 -4.69 11.19 -8.11
C ALA A 55 -4.38 12.17 -9.26
N ALA A 56 -4.45 11.76 -10.53
CA ALA A 56 -4.11 12.59 -11.68
C ALA A 56 -4.86 13.93 -11.74
N HIS A 57 -6.10 13.96 -11.24
CA HIS A 57 -6.95 15.15 -11.21
C HIS A 57 -6.60 16.13 -10.08
N LEU A 58 -5.70 15.75 -9.16
CA LEU A 58 -5.31 16.57 -8.01
C LEU A 58 -3.99 17.31 -8.28
N PRO A 59 -3.86 18.57 -7.82
CA PRO A 59 -2.57 19.24 -7.78
C PRO A 59 -1.58 18.46 -6.91
N GLU A 60 -0.29 18.44 -7.29
CA GLU A 60 0.77 17.69 -6.59
C GLU A 60 0.78 17.91 -5.07
N ALA A 61 0.66 19.17 -4.63
CA ALA A 61 0.66 19.54 -3.21
C ALA A 61 -0.52 18.93 -2.41
N ARG A 62 -1.55 18.40 -3.09
CA ARG A 62 -2.76 17.81 -2.51
C ARG A 62 -2.88 16.30 -2.72
N LYS A 63 -1.94 15.66 -3.41
CA LYS A 63 -1.96 14.19 -3.63
C LYS A 63 -1.73 13.39 -2.34
N GLY A 64 -1.05 13.99 -1.35
CA GLY A 64 -0.85 13.37 -0.05
C GLY A 64 -0.09 12.04 -0.16
N VAL A 65 -0.71 10.95 0.32
CA VAL A 65 -0.13 9.59 0.26
C VAL A 65 -0.13 8.96 -1.13
N LEU A 66 -0.94 9.49 -2.05
CA LEU A 66 -0.97 9.08 -3.47
C LEU A 66 0.06 9.86 -4.31
N GLY A 67 0.79 10.78 -3.70
CA GLY A 67 1.90 11.49 -4.36
C GLY A 67 3.23 10.78 -4.14
N SER A 68 4.33 11.51 -4.34
CA SER A 68 5.68 10.96 -4.13
C SER A 68 5.90 10.46 -2.70
N LEU A 69 6.49 9.26 -2.56
CA LEU A 69 6.83 8.66 -1.27
C LEU A 69 8.05 9.36 -0.64
N THR A 70 7.82 10.51 -0.01
CA THR A 70 8.86 11.22 0.75
C THR A 70 9.09 10.59 2.13
N PRO A 71 10.24 10.84 2.79
CA PRO A 71 10.49 10.36 4.17
C PRO A 71 9.39 10.77 5.15
N ARG A 72 8.83 11.98 4.99
CA ARG A 72 7.73 12.48 5.83
C ARG A 72 6.43 11.70 5.59
N VAL A 73 6.08 11.45 4.33
CA VAL A 73 4.88 10.66 3.98
C VAL A 73 5.02 9.25 4.52
N ALA A 74 6.19 8.62 4.32
CA ALA A 74 6.46 7.28 4.80
C ALA A 74 6.41 7.19 6.34
N GLN A 75 6.92 8.20 7.05
CA GLN A 75 6.80 8.27 8.52
C GLN A 75 5.34 8.39 8.98
N ASN A 76 4.52 9.20 8.30
CA ASN A 76 3.10 9.34 8.63
C ASN A 76 2.35 8.01 8.44
N LEU A 77 2.62 7.28 7.35
CA LEU A 77 2.04 5.96 7.10
C LEU A 77 2.44 4.95 8.19
N ARG A 78 3.72 4.93 8.61
CA ARG A 78 4.18 4.07 9.72
C ARG A 78 3.49 4.38 11.04
N VAL A 79 3.26 5.66 11.35
CA VAL A 79 2.54 6.07 12.56
C VAL A 79 1.07 5.64 12.49
N TYR A 80 0.42 5.82 11.35
CA TYR A 80 -0.95 5.35 11.12
C TYR A 80 -1.06 3.84 11.35
N LEU A 81 -0.19 3.05 10.71
CA LEU A 81 -0.15 1.59 10.88
C LEU A 81 0.10 1.19 12.33
N ARG A 82 1.09 1.80 13.01
CA ARG A 82 1.38 1.52 14.43
C ARG A 82 0.16 1.76 15.33
N ASN A 83 -0.65 2.77 15.03
CA ASN A 83 -1.85 3.07 15.80
C ASN A 83 -3.02 2.13 15.46
N ALA A 84 -3.09 1.64 14.23
CA ALA A 84 -4.11 0.68 13.79
C ALA A 84 -3.92 -0.71 14.41
N PHE A 85 -2.71 -1.04 14.88
CA PHE A 85 -2.39 -2.33 15.53
C PHE A 85 -2.38 -2.28 17.07
N LYS A 86 -3.07 -1.31 17.69
CA LYS A 86 -3.32 -1.28 19.14
C LYS A 86 -4.65 -1.94 19.47
#